data_AF-A0A0F9D7V3-F1
#
_entry.id   AF-A0A0F9D7V3-F1
#
_cell.length_a   1.000
_cell.length_b   1.000
_cell.length_c   1.000
_cell.angle_alpha   90.00
_cell.angle_beta   90.00
_cell.angle_gamma   90.00
#
_symmetry.space_group_name_H-M   'P 1'
#
loop_
_entity.id
_entity.type
_entity.pdbx_description
1 polymer ?
#
loop_
_entity_poly.entity_id
_entity_poly.type
_entity_poly.pdbx_seq_one_letter_code
_entity_poly.pdbx_strand_id
1 'polypeptide(L)'
;FNEISKPLSKNKLRYCRTCYDHLAGKVGVLILDGLIEKKVLKLQDKTYIVTTLGSDFFQNFGVEVSGLQKQRRHFAKPCLDWSERKYHLAGALGAALLEKMLGLDWLRRTQHSRAISITSLGRGGLQKILDVNI
;
A
#
# COMPACT_ATOMS: atom_id res chain seq x y z
N PHE A 1 27.70 23.35 -4.99
CA PHE A 1 27.12 23.45 -3.64
C PHE A 1 26.34 22.16 -3.37
N ASN A 2 26.91 21.26 -2.57
CA ASN A 2 26.26 20.01 -2.18
C ASN A 2 25.19 20.33 -1.14
N GLU A 3 23.91 20.32 -1.52
CA GLU A 3 22.82 20.25 -0.56
C GLU A 3 22.79 18.84 0.03
N ILE A 4 23.43 18.66 1.18
CA ILE A 4 23.24 17.48 2.01
C ILE A 4 21.78 17.52 2.50
N SER A 5 20.91 16.77 1.82
CA SER A 5 19.49 16.67 2.14
C SER A 5 19.31 16.34 3.64
N LYS A 6 18.64 17.23 4.39
CA LYS A 6 18.30 17.02 5.80
C LYS A 6 17.72 15.62 6.02
N PRO A 7 18.12 14.89 7.08
CA PRO A 7 17.52 13.60 7.39
C PRO A 7 16.02 13.78 7.60
N LEU A 8 15.21 13.03 6.86
CA LEU A 8 13.76 13.04 6.98
C LEU A 8 13.36 12.71 8.42
N SER A 9 12.38 13.44 8.96
CA SER A 9 11.93 13.19 10.33
C SER A 9 11.43 11.74 10.47
N LYS A 10 11.76 11.09 11.59
CA LYS A 10 11.28 9.74 11.91
C LYS A 10 9.76 9.62 11.77
N ASN A 11 9.03 10.71 12.04
CA ASN A 11 7.58 10.79 11.87
C ASN A 11 7.13 10.54 10.42
N LYS A 12 7.87 11.04 9.41
CA LYS A 12 7.54 10.79 8.00
C LYS A 12 7.69 9.30 7.64
N LEU A 13 8.77 8.66 8.08
CA LEU A 13 8.99 7.23 7.83
C LEU A 13 7.99 6.33 8.56
N ARG A 14 7.55 6.71 9.77
CA ARG A 14 6.50 5.98 10.50
C ARG A 14 5.13 6.15 9.83
N TYR A 15 4.85 7.33 9.30
CA TYR A 15 3.55 7.64 8.71
C TYR A 15 3.32 6.93 7.35
N CYS A 16 4.22 7.12 6.38
CA CYS A 16 4.07 6.53 5.05
C CYS A 16 5.43 6.31 4.38
N ARG A 17 5.71 5.07 3.98
CA ARG A 17 6.99 4.70 3.35
C ARG A 17 6.85 3.46 2.48
N THR A 18 7.92 3.12 1.75
CA THR A 18 8.08 1.78 1.18
C THR A 18 8.76 0.82 2.16
N CYS A 19 8.24 -0.40 2.22
CA CYS A 19 8.94 -1.59 2.68
C CYS A 19 9.31 -2.38 1.43
N TYR A 20 10.56 -2.25 0.96
CA TYR A 20 10.97 -2.70 -0.37
C TYR A 20 10.12 -2.06 -1.49
N ASP A 21 9.22 -2.85 -2.08
CA ASP A 21 8.40 -2.52 -3.24
C ASP A 21 6.91 -2.30 -2.92
N HIS A 22 6.52 -2.31 -1.64
CA HIS A 22 5.13 -2.12 -1.21
C HIS A 22 5.02 -1.09 -0.09
N LEU A 23 3.80 -0.60 0.15
CA LEU A 23 3.55 0.49 1.10
C LEU A 23 3.53 -0.02 2.54
N ALA A 24 4.11 0.77 3.45
CA ALA A 24 4.24 0.51 4.87
C ALA A 24 4.11 1.80 5.69
N GLY A 25 4.27 1.67 7.00
CA GLY A 25 3.92 2.70 7.98
C GLY A 25 2.43 2.68 8.28
N LYS A 26 1.99 3.66 9.08
CA LYS A 26 0.58 3.83 9.46
C LYS A 26 -0.37 3.71 8.27
N VAL A 27 -0.03 4.34 7.14
CA VAL A 27 -0.89 4.35 5.94
C VAL A 27 -0.94 2.98 5.27
N GLY A 28 0.17 2.24 5.19
CA GLY A 28 0.17 0.88 4.64
C GLY A 28 -0.66 -0.10 5.47
N VAL A 29 -0.66 0.06 6.81
CA VAL A 29 -1.52 -0.70 7.72
C VAL A 29 -2.99 -0.35 7.52
N LEU A 30 -3.33 0.95 7.52
CA LEU A 30 -4.71 1.40 7.34
C LEU A 30 -5.32 0.96 6.00
N ILE A 31 -4.52 0.94 4.92
CA ILE A 31 -4.97 0.43 3.63
C ILE A 31 -5.30 -1.06 3.72
N LEU A 32 -4.45 -1.86 4.37
CA LEU A 32 -4.75 -3.29 4.55
C LEU A 32 -5.99 -3.51 5.41
N ASP A 33 -6.12 -2.78 6.51
CA ASP A 33 -7.28 -2.84 7.40
C ASP A 33 -8.57 -2.52 6.61
N GLY A 34 -8.59 -1.43 5.84
CA GLY A 34 -9.74 -1.05 4.99
C GLY A 34 -10.07 -2.09 3.92
N LEU A 35 -9.06 -2.72 3.30
CA LEU A 35 -9.28 -3.81 2.33
C LEU A 35 -9.91 -5.05 2.99
N ILE A 36 -9.56 -5.34 4.25
CA ILE A 36 -10.15 -6.46 5.01
C ILE A 36 -11.57 -6.11 5.47
N GLU A 37 -11.76 -4.92 6.03
CA GLU A 37 -13.07 -4.44 6.52
C GLU A 37 -14.13 -4.40 5.41
N LYS A 38 -13.74 -3.95 4.21
CA LYS A 38 -14.60 -3.99 3.01
C LYS A 38 -14.70 -5.38 2.37
N LYS A 39 -14.10 -6.41 2.97
CA LYS A 39 -14.07 -7.80 2.47
C LYS A 39 -13.45 -7.94 1.07
N VAL A 40 -12.61 -7.00 0.64
CA VAL A 40 -11.85 -7.08 -0.62
C VAL A 40 -10.77 -8.17 -0.50
N LEU A 41 -10.12 -8.23 0.67
CA LEU A 41 -9.18 -9.28 1.02
C LEU A 41 -9.68 -10.09 2.20
N LYS A 42 -9.32 -11.38 2.21
CA LYS A 42 -9.51 -12.27 3.35
C LYS A 42 -8.19 -12.96 3.67
N LEU A 43 -7.85 -13.03 4.96
CA LEU A 43 -6.74 -13.86 5.42
C LEU A 43 -7.15 -15.34 5.37
N GLN A 44 -6.41 -16.13 4.62
CA GLN A 44 -6.56 -17.58 4.52
C GLN A 44 -5.18 -18.22 4.48
N ASP A 45 -4.96 -19.23 5.32
CA ASP A 45 -3.70 -19.99 5.39
C ASP A 45 -2.45 -19.10 5.47
N LYS A 46 -2.50 -18.08 6.33
CA LYS A 46 -1.44 -17.07 6.57
C LYS A 46 -1.12 -16.16 5.37
N THR A 47 -1.93 -16.19 4.31
CA THR A 47 -1.82 -15.33 3.12
C THR A 47 -3.13 -14.60 2.87
N TYR A 48 -3.11 -13.56 2.04
CA TYR A 48 -4.35 -12.89 1.64
C TYR A 48 -4.84 -13.44 0.31
N ILE A 49 -6.12 -13.76 0.26
CA ILE A 49 -6.82 -14.06 -0.99
C ILE A 49 -7.73 -12.88 -1.36
N VAL A 50 -7.92 -12.69 -2.66
CA VAL A 50 -8.91 -11.76 -3.21
C VAL A 50 -10.26 -12.45 -3.21
N THR A 51 -11.28 -11.80 -2.63
CA THR A 51 -12.65 -12.29 -2.65
C THR A 51 -13.32 -11.93 -3.98
N THR A 52 -14.54 -12.43 -4.24
CA THR A 52 -15.33 -12.00 -5.41
C THR A 52 -15.50 -10.48 -5.45
N LEU A 53 -15.85 -9.85 -4.32
CA LEU A 53 -15.93 -8.39 -4.21
C LEU A 53 -14.59 -7.72 -4.46
N GLY A 54 -13.51 -8.35 -4.04
CA GLY A 54 -12.17 -7.85 -4.25
C GLY A 54 -11.74 -7.86 -5.71
N SER A 55 -12.16 -8.86 -6.49
CA SER A 55 -11.89 -8.91 -7.92
C SER A 55 -12.49 -7.69 -8.63
N ASP A 56 -13.76 -7.37 -8.35
CA ASP A 56 -14.43 -6.19 -8.91
C ASP A 56 -13.78 -4.90 -8.43
N PHE A 57 -13.43 -4.82 -7.14
CA PHE A 57 -12.73 -3.67 -6.57
C PHE A 57 -11.40 -3.41 -7.28
N PHE A 58 -10.54 -4.42 -7.43
CA PHE A 58 -9.25 -4.25 -8.07
C PHE A 58 -9.37 -3.97 -9.56
N GLN A 59 -10.33 -4.59 -10.26
CA GLN A 59 -10.60 -4.28 -11.65
C GLN A 59 -10.99 -2.81 -11.83
N ASN A 60 -11.96 -2.32 -11.04
CA ASN A 60 -12.40 -0.92 -11.06
C ASN A 60 -11.29 0.05 -10.63
N PHE A 61 -10.44 -0.37 -9.69
CA PHE A 61 -9.26 0.40 -9.30
C PHE A 61 -8.15 0.37 -10.36
N GLY A 62 -8.21 -0.53 -11.35
CA GLY A 62 -7.24 -0.68 -12.43
C GLY A 62 -6.02 -1.53 -12.07
N VAL A 63 -6.20 -2.57 -11.25
CA VAL A 63 -5.20 -3.59 -10.88
C VAL A 63 -5.67 -4.96 -11.39
N GLU A 64 -4.86 -5.58 -12.25
CA GLU A 64 -5.21 -6.86 -12.90
C GLU A 64 -4.76 -8.04 -12.02
N VAL A 65 -5.70 -8.68 -11.31
CA VAL A 65 -5.40 -9.71 -10.30
C VAL A 65 -4.89 -11.02 -10.89
N SER A 66 -5.43 -11.47 -12.02
CA SER A 66 -5.16 -12.80 -12.56
C SER A 66 -3.72 -12.93 -13.07
N GLY A 67 -3.17 -11.87 -13.67
CA GLY A 67 -1.77 -11.79 -14.09
C GLY A 67 -0.81 -11.72 -12.89
N LEU A 68 -1.19 -11.02 -11.82
CA LEU A 68 -0.39 -11.00 -10.58
C LEU A 68 -0.29 -12.39 -9.93
N GLN A 69 -1.38 -13.18 -9.94
CA GLN A 69 -1.39 -14.53 -9.40
C GLN A 69 -0.50 -15.52 -10.18
N LYS A 70 -0.25 -15.25 -11.46
CA LYS A 70 0.62 -16.08 -12.33
C LYS A 70 2.11 -15.80 -12.14
N GLN A 71 2.49 -14.76 -11.40
CA GLN A 71 3.89 -14.40 -11.20
C GLN A 71 4.63 -15.40 -10.30
N ARG A 72 5.95 -15.53 -10.48
CA ARG A 72 6.84 -16.40 -9.67
C ARG A 72 7.16 -15.85 -8.26
N ARG A 73 6.27 -15.06 -7.67
CA ARG A 73 6.43 -14.46 -6.32
C ARG A 73 5.14 -14.61 -5.54
N HIS A 74 5.21 -14.45 -4.22
CA HIS A 74 3.99 -14.45 -3.40
C HIS A 74 3.01 -13.39 -3.89
N PHE A 75 1.76 -13.80 -4.12
CA PHE A 75 0.71 -12.93 -4.61
C PHE A 75 0.36 -11.84 -3.58
N ALA A 76 -0.09 -12.21 -2.38
CA ALA A 76 -0.45 -11.29 -1.32
C ALA A 76 -0.19 -11.92 0.06
N LYS A 77 0.61 -11.26 0.90
CA LYS A 77 0.99 -11.80 2.23
C LYS A 77 1.10 -10.72 3.31
N PRO A 78 0.92 -11.07 4.59
CA PRO A 78 1.22 -10.17 5.69
C PRO A 78 2.71 -9.80 5.73
N CYS A 79 3.01 -8.53 5.97
CA CYS A 79 4.36 -8.07 6.30
C CYS A 79 4.30 -7.18 7.55
N LEU A 80 5.08 -7.53 8.58
CA LEU A 80 5.00 -6.89 9.88
C LEU A 80 5.64 -5.50 9.84
N ASP A 81 4.85 -4.47 10.14
CA ASP A 81 5.33 -3.12 10.29
C ASP A 81 6.09 -2.96 11.60
N TRP A 82 7.36 -2.56 11.55
CA TRP A 82 8.16 -2.35 12.75
C TRP A 82 7.68 -1.17 13.60
N SER A 83 7.10 -0.13 12.98
CA SER A 83 6.68 1.09 13.67
C SER A 83 5.27 0.99 14.27
N GLU A 84 4.37 0.26 13.59
CA GLU A 84 2.98 0.12 14.01
C GLU A 84 2.69 -1.21 14.71
N ARG A 85 3.62 -2.18 14.64
CA ARG A 85 3.47 -3.54 15.20
C ARG A 85 2.22 -4.28 14.65
N LYS A 86 1.79 -3.90 13.45
CA LYS A 86 0.64 -4.43 12.71
C LYS A 86 1.08 -4.83 11.30
N TYR A 87 0.27 -5.64 10.62
CA TYR A 87 0.59 -6.06 9.26
C TYR A 87 0.21 -4.99 8.23
N HIS A 88 1.02 -4.85 7.19
CA HIS A 88 0.67 -4.21 5.92
C HIS A 88 0.76 -5.24 4.79
N LEU A 89 0.27 -4.87 3.61
CA LEU A 89 0.19 -5.77 2.47
C LEU A 89 1.51 -5.84 1.71
N ALA A 90 2.06 -7.05 1.58
CA ALA A 90 3.21 -7.35 0.72
C ALA A 90 2.83 -8.34 -0.39
N GLY A 91 3.79 -8.63 -1.28
CA GLY A 91 3.58 -9.53 -2.42
C GLY A 91 3.31 -8.76 -3.71
N ALA A 92 3.01 -9.48 -4.80
CA ALA A 92 2.70 -8.89 -6.10
C ALA A 92 1.57 -7.86 -6.01
N LEU A 93 0.53 -8.14 -5.23
CA LEU A 93 -0.60 -7.23 -5.03
C LEU A 93 -0.22 -5.95 -4.28
N GLY A 94 0.58 -6.05 -3.21
CA GLY A 94 1.06 -4.88 -2.47
C GLY A 94 1.93 -3.96 -3.33
N ALA A 95 2.75 -4.54 -4.21
CA ALA A 95 3.56 -3.78 -5.16
C ALA A 95 2.71 -3.12 -6.25
N ALA A 96 1.75 -3.86 -6.82
CA ALA A 96 0.84 -3.33 -7.84
C ALA A 96 -0.02 -2.18 -7.30
N LEU A 97 -0.46 -2.23 -6.04
CA LEU A 97 -1.19 -1.14 -5.41
C LEU A 97 -0.32 0.11 -5.23
N LEU A 98 0.94 -0.04 -4.79
CA LEU A 98 1.86 1.09 -4.71
C LEU A 98 2.02 1.75 -6.07
N GLU A 99 2.32 0.97 -7.11
CA GLU A 99 2.52 1.49 -8.47
C GLU A 99 1.26 2.13 -9.03
N LYS A 100 0.07 1.55 -8.77
CA LYS A 100 -1.19 2.15 -9.19
C LYS A 100 -1.44 3.50 -8.51
N MET A 101 -1.21 3.59 -7.20
CA MET A 101 -1.38 4.83 -6.46
C MET A 101 -0.33 5.89 -6.85
N LEU A 102 0.89 5.50 -7.20
CA LEU A 102 1.88 6.40 -7.79
C LEU A 102 1.42 6.92 -9.16
N GLY A 103 0.92 6.03 -10.02
CA GLY A 103 0.43 6.40 -11.36
C GLY A 103 -0.84 7.26 -11.36
N LEU A 104 -1.65 7.18 -10.31
CA LEU A 104 -2.80 8.07 -10.07
C LEU A 104 -2.42 9.40 -9.39
N ASP A 105 -1.13 9.63 -9.12
CA ASP A 105 -0.62 10.75 -8.33
C ASP A 105 -1.23 10.85 -6.92
N TRP A 106 -1.65 9.71 -6.34
CA TRP A 106 -2.08 9.64 -4.95
C TRP A 106 -0.87 9.69 -4.00
N LEU A 107 0.22 9.08 -4.46
CA LEU A 107 1.48 8.98 -3.75
C LEU A 107 2.59 9.58 -4.61
N ARG A 108 3.61 10.15 -3.95
CA ARG A 108 4.83 10.62 -4.61
C ARG A 108 6.05 10.11 -3.85
N ARG A 109 7.03 9.59 -4.59
CA ARG A 109 8.31 9.16 -4.03
C ARG A 109 9.09 10.39 -3.53
N THR A 110 9.73 10.27 -2.38
CA THR A 110 10.63 11.31 -1.89
C THR A 110 12.06 11.00 -2.35
N GLN A 111 12.79 12.04 -2.75
CA GLN A 111 14.15 11.87 -3.28
C GLN A 111 15.08 11.28 -2.22
N HIS A 112 15.92 10.32 -2.62
CA HIS A 112 16.90 9.63 -1.77
C HIS A 112 16.32 9.03 -0.48
N SER A 113 15.04 8.65 -0.47
CA SER A 113 14.39 8.09 0.71
C SER A 113 13.26 7.12 0.38
N ARG A 114 12.96 6.28 1.36
CA ARG A 114 11.78 5.40 1.35
C ARG A 114 10.51 6.10 1.78
N ALA A 115 10.56 7.32 2.33
CA ALA A 115 9.36 8.04 2.70
C ALA A 115 8.50 8.29 1.45
N ILE A 116 7.18 8.20 1.60
CA ILE A 116 6.21 8.48 0.56
C ILE A 116 5.36 9.67 1.00
N SER A 117 5.24 10.66 0.13
CA SER A 117 4.32 11.78 0.31
C SER A 117 2.93 11.41 -0.22
N ILE A 118 1.89 11.84 0.47
CA ILE A 118 0.50 11.62 0.05
C ILE A 118 -0.07 12.96 -0.41
N THR A 119 -0.60 12.98 -1.63
CA THR A 119 -1.19 14.18 -2.22
C THR A 119 -2.60 14.42 -1.68
N SER A 120 -3.19 15.59 -1.98
CA SER A 120 -4.60 15.85 -1.69
C SER A 120 -5.52 14.87 -2.43
N LEU A 121 -5.20 14.56 -3.69
CA LEU A 121 -5.90 13.54 -4.48
C LEU A 121 -5.83 12.16 -3.81
N GLY A 122 -4.67 11.78 -3.29
CA GLY A 122 -4.49 10.52 -2.58
C GLY A 122 -5.31 10.42 -1.29
N ARG A 123 -5.38 11.50 -0.51
CA ARG A 123 -6.22 11.54 0.71
C ARG A 123 -7.69 11.37 0.38
N GLY A 124 -8.21 12.15 -0.57
CA GLY A 124 -9.61 12.05 -1.00
C GLY A 124 -9.93 10.70 -1.64
N GLY A 125 -8.99 10.17 -2.42
CA GLY A 125 -9.09 8.84 -3.02
C GLY A 125 -9.19 7.74 -1.97
N LEU A 126 -8.22 7.65 -1.06
CA LEU A 126 -8.16 6.65 0.01
C LEU A 126 -9.38 6.71 0.93
N GLN A 127 -9.84 7.90 1.28
CA GLN A 127 -11.08 8.07 2.02
C GLN A 127 -12.27 7.51 1.22
N LYS A 128 -12.41 7.86 -0.05
CA LYS A 128 -13.54 7.41 -0.88
C LYS A 128 -13.58 5.89 -1.09
N ILE A 129 -12.43 5.25 -1.32
CA ILE A 129 -12.40 3.84 -1.72
C ILE A 129 -12.24 2.87 -0.55
N LEU A 130 -11.64 3.31 0.55
CA LEU A 130 -11.26 2.46 1.68
C LEU A 130 -11.68 3.03 3.05
N ASP A 131 -12.36 4.18 3.10
CA ASP A 131 -12.72 4.89 4.34
C ASP A 131 -11.50 5.23 5.23
N VAL A 132 -10.31 5.34 4.62
CA VAL A 132 -9.06 5.65 5.30
C VAL A 132 -8.93 7.17 5.49
N ASN A 133 -9.07 7.63 6.73
CA ASN A 133 -8.92 9.04 7.10
C ASN A 133 -7.49 9.33 7.57
N ILE A 134 -6.72 10.08 6.76
CA ILE A 134 -5.29 10.33 6.99
C ILE A 134 -4.84 11.75 6.71
#